data_AF-A0A5R2NRS3-F1
#
_entry.id   AF-A0A5R2NRS3-F1
#
_cell.length_a   1.000
_cell.length_b   1.000
_cell.length_c   1.000
_cell.angle_alpha   90.00
_cell.angle_beta   90.00
_cell.angle_gamma   90.00
#
_symmetry.space_group_name_H-M   'P 1'
#
loop_
_entity.id
_entity.type
_entity.pdbx_description
1 polymer ?
#
loop_
_entity_poly.entity_id
_entity_poly.type
_entity_poly.pdbx_seq_one_letter_code
_entity_poly.pdbx_strand_id
1 'polypeptide(L)'
;MLVDILQFVGGILLVWFTLRDVFDTVVVPGESRASLRLASRMVFAGLFGLRHTRRPGAAIPAAFAPFVLVASFTGWMLLLIFGFGLMVAALSGSYRPAVPTFSQAVFVAGSSLVTVGLSETDATGPARWVNIAAGFCGLSVMTMAVTYLLQVQTSIGRRDSGILKITTASGDPPSAVALLERYASLGCKDELEQVLVKGRDWCAEVLQSHAAHPFLIYFRSLETVAGWPATLAALLDLAAIIEAIDEPKLRGKAILLREEGTHLADQLSKLLRLDIDHPEPDREVLQQVLERAARAGYGTPKPPGLERLASLRGRYSPTVEALSRHLGSPPAPLLPNDRGLSREQLAQLP
;
A
#
# COMPACT_ATOMS: atom_id res chain seq x y z
N MET A 1 43.41 0.98 22.57
CA MET A 1 42.73 2.13 23.19
C MET A 1 41.99 3.01 22.18
N LEU A 2 42.66 3.72 21.27
CA LEU A 2 41.96 4.59 20.29
C LEU A 2 41.03 3.78 19.36
N VAL A 3 41.48 2.63 18.88
CA VAL A 3 40.69 1.72 18.04
C VAL A 3 39.45 1.22 18.78
N ASP A 4 39.60 0.82 20.05
CA ASP A 4 38.49 0.33 20.88
C ASP A 4 37.45 1.43 21.13
N ILE A 5 37.89 2.66 21.40
CA ILE A 5 36.99 3.82 21.56
C ILE A 5 36.21 4.08 20.26
N LEU A 6 36.90 4.07 19.12
CA LEU A 6 36.25 4.27 17.80
C LEU A 6 35.25 3.16 17.49
N GLN A 7 35.58 1.90 17.78
CA GLN A 7 34.66 0.76 17.61
C GLN A 7 33.43 0.90 18.51
N PHE A 8 33.62 1.25 19.78
CA PHE A 8 32.52 1.41 20.73
C PHE A 8 31.57 2.54 20.31
N VAL A 9 32.11 3.72 19.98
CA VAL A 9 31.32 4.87 19.51
C VAL A 9 30.64 4.56 18.17
N GLY A 10 31.35 3.91 17.25
CA GLY A 10 30.79 3.46 15.98
C GLY A 10 29.62 2.49 16.17
N GLY A 11 29.74 1.56 17.13
CA GLY A 11 28.66 0.66 17.53
C GLY A 11 27.45 1.41 18.07
N ILE A 12 27.65 2.39 18.97
CA ILE A 12 26.56 3.22 19.54
C ILE A 12 25.82 3.96 18.43
N LEU A 13 26.55 4.62 17.55
CA LEU A 13 25.94 5.36 16.45
C LEU A 13 25.15 4.42 15.55
N LEU A 14 25.72 3.27 15.17
CA LEU A 14 25.03 2.29 14.33
C LEU A 14 23.75 1.77 14.97
N VAL A 15 23.78 1.41 16.26
CA VAL A 15 22.58 0.99 17.00
C VAL A 15 21.56 2.13 17.05
N TRP A 16 21.97 3.35 17.38
CA TRP A 16 21.07 4.51 17.47
C TRP A 16 20.39 4.82 16.14
N PHE A 17 21.13 4.87 15.04
CA PHE A 17 20.56 5.11 13.71
C PHE A 17 19.61 3.97 13.29
N THR A 18 19.95 2.72 13.62
CA THR A 18 19.11 1.56 13.30
C THR A 18 17.80 1.58 14.10
N LEU A 19 17.86 1.81 15.42
CA LEU A 19 16.67 1.92 16.26
C LEU A 19 15.78 3.09 15.85
N ARG A 20 16.38 4.23 15.48
CA ARG A 20 15.65 5.37 14.94
C ARG A 20 14.92 5.02 13.65
N ASP A 21 15.57 4.30 12.73
CA ASP A 21 14.95 3.89 11.48
C ASP A 21 13.78 2.91 11.70
N VAL A 22 13.94 1.95 12.62
CA VAL A 22 12.85 1.04 13.05
C VAL A 22 11.69 1.84 13.64
N PHE A 23 11.97 2.77 14.56
CA PHE A 23 10.95 3.58 15.22
C PHE A 23 10.20 4.47 14.23
N ASP A 24 10.91 5.16 13.35
CA ASP A 24 10.34 6.03 12.33
C ASP A 24 9.51 5.24 11.30
N THR A 25 9.81 3.96 11.08
CA THR A 25 9.06 3.10 10.13
C THR A 25 7.84 2.43 10.76
N VAL A 26 7.95 1.97 12.00
CA VAL A 26 6.92 1.15 12.66
C VAL A 26 5.98 2.01 13.52
N VAL A 27 6.49 3.04 14.21
CA VAL A 27 5.73 3.78 15.22
C VAL A 27 5.18 5.09 14.67
N VAL A 28 5.96 5.83 13.88
CA VAL A 28 5.60 7.18 13.44
C VAL A 28 4.67 7.13 12.21
N PRO A 29 3.40 7.58 12.31
CA PRO A 29 2.51 7.66 11.16
C PRO A 29 2.87 8.88 10.30
N GLY A 30 3.12 8.70 9.00
CA GLY A 30 3.28 9.79 8.03
C GLY A 30 4.45 9.59 7.07
N GLU A 31 4.73 10.60 6.23
CA GLU A 31 5.88 10.59 5.33
C GLU A 31 7.15 10.27 6.13
N SER A 32 7.72 9.09 5.88
CA SER A 32 8.91 8.58 6.56
C SER A 32 10.04 9.62 6.51
N ARG A 33 10.22 10.34 7.63
CA ARG A 33 11.41 11.13 7.94
C ARG A 33 12.53 10.25 8.51
N ALA A 34 12.49 8.94 8.22
CA ALA A 34 13.47 7.99 8.71
C ALA A 34 14.86 8.35 8.19
N SER A 35 15.85 8.34 9.09
CA SER A 35 17.21 8.82 8.79
C SER A 35 17.97 7.89 7.81
N LEU A 36 17.74 6.58 7.85
CA LEU A 36 18.40 5.61 6.97
C LEU A 36 17.50 5.18 5.80
N ARG A 37 16.17 5.31 5.94
CA ARG A 37 15.15 4.94 4.95
C ARG A 37 15.34 3.50 4.46
N LEU A 38 15.71 2.57 5.33
CA LEU A 38 16.12 1.23 4.92
C LEU A 38 14.98 0.50 4.17
N ALA A 39 13.76 0.58 4.69
CA ALA A 39 12.58 0.00 4.04
C ALA A 39 12.34 0.60 2.63
N SER A 40 12.43 1.93 2.49
CA SER A 40 12.27 2.60 1.18
C SER A 40 13.40 2.25 0.21
N ARG A 41 14.64 2.15 0.68
CA ARG A 41 15.80 1.71 -0.12
C ARG A 41 15.65 0.26 -0.56
N MET A 42 15.14 -0.63 0.29
CA MET A 42 14.87 -2.02 -0.06
C MET A 42 13.75 -2.14 -1.08
N VAL A 43 12.67 -1.35 -0.96
CA VAL A 43 11.63 -1.25 -2.00
C VAL A 43 12.27 -0.80 -3.32
N PHE A 44 13.06 0.28 -3.31
CA PHE A 44 13.68 0.81 -4.53
C PHE A 44 14.67 -0.16 -5.16
N ALA A 45 15.55 -0.79 -4.37
CA ALA A 45 16.50 -1.79 -4.85
C ALA A 45 15.78 -3.02 -5.41
N GLY A 46 14.73 -3.49 -4.73
CA GLY A 46 13.88 -4.57 -5.20
C GLY A 46 13.20 -4.22 -6.52
N LEU A 47 12.60 -3.03 -6.64
CA LEU A 47 11.98 -2.54 -7.88
C LEU A 47 13.01 -2.39 -9.00
N PHE A 48 14.23 -1.93 -8.71
CA PHE A 48 15.30 -1.80 -9.69
C PHE A 48 15.74 -3.16 -10.24
N GLY A 49 15.98 -4.14 -9.36
CA GLY A 49 16.31 -5.50 -9.76
C GLY A 49 15.16 -6.16 -10.54
N LEU A 50 13.93 -5.89 -10.13
CA LEU A 50 12.72 -6.36 -10.82
C LEU A 50 12.59 -5.72 -12.21
N ARG A 51 12.86 -4.42 -12.36
CA ARG A 51 12.83 -3.73 -13.65
C ARG A 51 13.86 -4.28 -14.64
N HIS A 52 15.02 -4.73 -14.17
CA HIS A 52 16.04 -5.34 -15.01
C HIS A 52 15.73 -6.78 -15.42
N THR A 53 15.05 -7.53 -14.56
CA THR A 53 14.76 -8.96 -14.79
C THR A 53 13.44 -9.20 -15.50
N ARG A 54 12.56 -8.19 -15.55
CA ARG A 54 11.21 -8.31 -16.09
C ARG A 54 11.04 -7.69 -17.45
N ARG A 55 10.13 -8.29 -18.22
CA ARG A 55 9.58 -7.68 -19.44
C ARG A 55 8.81 -6.40 -19.08
N PRO A 56 8.93 -5.33 -19.89
CA PRO A 56 8.08 -4.14 -19.75
C PRO A 56 6.60 -4.52 -19.69
N GLY A 57 5.86 -3.96 -18.72
CA GLY A 57 4.42 -4.20 -18.55
C GLY A 57 4.04 -5.44 -17.72
N ALA A 58 5.00 -6.23 -17.23
CA ALA A 58 4.68 -7.40 -16.40
C ALA A 58 4.34 -7.01 -14.93
N ALA A 59 3.25 -7.56 -14.39
CA ALA A 59 2.67 -7.20 -13.08
C ALA A 59 3.52 -7.58 -11.85
N ILE A 60 3.80 -6.66 -10.92
CA ILE A 60 4.64 -6.87 -9.71
C ILE A 60 4.28 -8.21 -9.01
N PRO A 61 5.25 -9.10 -8.67
CA PRO A 61 4.93 -10.41 -8.11
C PRO A 61 4.30 -10.23 -6.73
N ALA A 62 3.28 -11.03 -6.40
CA ALA A 62 2.57 -10.90 -5.13
C ALA A 62 3.48 -11.07 -3.91
N ALA A 63 4.55 -11.85 -4.03
CA ALA A 63 5.54 -12.07 -2.98
C ALA A 63 6.48 -10.87 -2.73
N PHE A 64 6.47 -9.85 -3.58
CA PHE A 64 7.38 -8.72 -3.49
C PHE A 64 7.25 -7.96 -2.16
N ALA A 65 6.04 -7.51 -1.82
CA ALA A 65 5.83 -6.70 -0.62
C ALA A 65 6.09 -7.48 0.69
N PRO A 66 5.61 -8.73 0.85
CA PRO A 66 5.99 -9.57 1.99
C PRO A 66 7.51 -9.79 2.10
N PHE A 67 8.19 -10.03 0.98
CA PHE A 67 9.63 -10.24 0.97
C PHE A 67 10.39 -8.99 1.42
N VAL A 68 10.02 -7.81 0.90
CA VAL A 68 10.64 -6.53 1.31
C VAL A 68 10.45 -6.27 2.80
N LEU A 69 9.26 -6.60 3.34
CA LEU A 69 8.98 -6.45 4.76
C LEU A 69 9.91 -7.34 5.61
N VAL A 70 10.00 -8.64 5.29
CA VAL A 70 10.88 -9.58 5.99
C VAL A 70 12.34 -9.17 5.84
N ALA A 71 12.78 -8.82 4.64
CA ALA A 71 14.15 -8.38 4.37
C ALA A 71 14.51 -7.12 5.17
N SER A 72 13.57 -6.19 5.35
CA SER A 72 13.78 -4.96 6.15
C SER A 72 14.02 -5.32 7.62
N PHE A 73 13.21 -6.20 8.20
CA PHE A 73 13.40 -6.68 9.57
C PHE A 73 14.72 -7.44 9.73
N THR A 74 15.05 -8.34 8.80
CA THR A 74 16.34 -9.04 8.82
C THR A 74 17.50 -8.05 8.72
N GLY A 75 17.39 -7.03 7.87
CA GLY A 75 18.40 -5.98 7.72
C GLY A 75 18.63 -5.21 9.01
N TRP A 76 17.57 -4.76 9.68
CA TRP A 76 17.69 -4.08 10.98
C TRP A 76 18.30 -4.99 12.05
N MET A 77 17.88 -6.25 12.13
CA MET A 77 18.46 -7.21 13.07
C MET A 77 19.96 -7.39 12.82
N LEU A 78 20.38 -7.58 11.57
CA LEU A 78 21.80 -7.68 11.23
C LEU A 78 22.57 -6.42 11.61
N LEU A 79 22.05 -5.23 11.31
CA LEU A 79 22.69 -3.95 11.69
C LEU A 79 22.84 -3.80 13.21
N LEU A 80 21.84 -4.22 13.99
CA LEU A 80 21.93 -4.26 15.45
C LEU A 80 22.98 -5.27 15.92
N ILE A 81 23.01 -6.48 15.34
CA ILE A 81 24.04 -7.49 15.64
C ILE A 81 25.43 -6.92 15.38
N PHE A 82 25.65 -6.24 14.25
CA PHE A 82 26.93 -5.62 13.94
C PHE A 82 27.24 -4.44 14.88
N GLY A 83 26.27 -3.59 15.19
CA GLY A 83 26.44 -2.44 16.09
C GLY A 83 26.80 -2.85 17.51
N PHE A 84 26.08 -3.83 18.07
CA PHE A 84 26.44 -4.41 19.36
C PHE A 84 27.74 -5.23 19.27
N GLY A 85 28.00 -5.93 18.16
CA GLY A 85 29.24 -6.67 17.93
C GLY A 85 30.48 -5.77 17.98
N LEU A 86 30.39 -4.54 17.45
CA LEU A 86 31.44 -3.52 17.58
C LEU A 86 31.67 -3.10 19.04
N MET A 87 30.60 -2.94 19.83
CA MET A 87 30.71 -2.64 21.26
C MET A 87 31.33 -3.79 22.05
N VAL A 88 30.95 -5.04 21.74
CA VAL A 88 31.50 -6.25 22.36
C VAL A 88 32.99 -6.38 22.03
N ALA A 89 33.38 -6.14 20.77
CA ALA A 89 34.78 -6.18 20.36
C ALA A 89 35.63 -5.15 21.10
N ALA A 90 35.13 -3.91 21.24
CA ALA A 90 35.78 -2.85 22.01
C ALA A 90 35.92 -3.18 23.51
N LEU A 91 35.01 -3.99 24.05
CA LEU A 91 34.99 -4.44 25.44
C LEU A 91 35.50 -5.88 25.62
N SER A 92 36.25 -6.42 24.65
CA SER A 92 36.71 -7.82 24.64
C SER A 92 37.38 -8.29 25.95
N GLY A 93 38.17 -7.42 26.59
CA GLY A 93 38.82 -7.70 27.88
C GLY A 93 37.88 -7.72 29.10
N SER A 94 36.62 -7.28 28.95
CA SER A 94 35.58 -7.33 29.98
C SER A 94 34.73 -8.61 29.91
N TYR A 95 35.13 -9.60 29.10
CA TYR A 95 34.50 -10.91 29.03
C TYR A 95 35.42 -11.99 29.61
N ARG A 96 34.84 -13.07 30.15
CA ARG A 96 35.58 -14.24 30.67
C ARG A 96 35.04 -15.53 30.03
N PRO A 97 35.84 -16.25 29.24
CA PRO A 97 37.13 -15.84 28.68
C PRO A 97 37.00 -14.58 27.78
N ALA A 98 38.11 -13.87 27.57
CA ALA A 98 38.13 -12.69 26.70
C ALA A 98 37.72 -13.07 25.27
N VAL A 99 37.07 -12.16 24.54
CA VAL A 99 36.61 -12.41 23.17
C VAL A 99 37.74 -12.13 22.17
N PRO A 100 38.38 -13.15 21.55
CA PRO A 100 39.57 -12.99 20.73
C PRO A 100 39.32 -12.43 19.33
N THR A 101 38.12 -12.61 18.76
CA THR A 101 37.84 -12.31 17.34
C THR A 101 36.57 -11.49 17.17
N PHE A 102 36.53 -10.64 16.15
CA PHE A 102 35.35 -9.85 15.81
C PHE A 102 34.14 -10.75 15.48
N SER A 103 34.35 -11.88 14.79
CA SER A 103 33.29 -12.85 14.50
C SER A 103 32.67 -13.41 15.78
N GLN A 104 33.48 -13.66 16.81
CA GLN A 104 32.97 -14.11 18.10
C GLN A 104 32.26 -12.97 18.84
N ALA A 105 32.72 -11.73 18.73
CA ALA A 105 32.00 -10.57 19.28
C ALA A 105 30.61 -10.39 18.65
N VAL A 106 30.51 -10.55 17.32
CA VAL A 106 29.26 -10.58 16.56
C VAL A 106 28.37 -11.75 17.02
N PHE A 107 28.94 -12.93 17.26
CA PHE A 107 28.19 -14.08 17.76
C PHE A 107 27.65 -13.85 19.18
N VAL A 108 28.46 -13.30 20.10
CA VAL A 108 28.05 -12.95 21.47
C VAL A 108 26.93 -11.91 21.45
N ALA A 109 27.08 -10.86 20.63
CA ALA A 109 26.08 -9.82 20.47
C ALA A 109 24.78 -10.37 19.88
N GLY A 110 24.86 -11.19 18.82
CA GLY A 110 23.69 -11.79 18.18
C GLY A 110 22.96 -12.77 19.09
N SER A 111 23.70 -13.60 19.82
CA SER A 111 23.16 -14.52 20.82
C SER A 111 22.40 -13.78 21.93
N SER A 112 22.93 -12.63 22.39
CA SER A 112 22.26 -11.78 23.37
C SER A 112 21.03 -11.08 22.77
N LEU A 113 21.16 -10.50 21.57
CA LEU A 113 20.09 -9.77 20.86
C LEU A 113 18.89 -10.68 20.57
N VAL A 114 19.12 -11.92 20.13
CA VAL A 114 18.07 -12.91 19.84
C VAL A 114 17.59 -13.61 21.14
N THR A 115 18.16 -13.24 22.30
CA THR A 115 17.79 -13.75 23.64
C THR A 115 18.05 -15.25 23.85
N VAL A 116 18.94 -15.85 23.06
CA VAL A 116 19.27 -17.28 23.15
C VAL A 116 20.34 -17.56 24.21
N GLY A 117 21.33 -16.67 24.34
CA GLY A 117 22.36 -16.79 25.38
C GLY A 117 23.37 -17.94 25.19
N LEU A 118 23.55 -18.44 23.96
CA LEU A 118 24.51 -19.50 23.59
C LEU A 118 26.00 -19.11 23.71
N SER A 119 26.33 -17.90 24.18
CA SER A 119 27.74 -17.50 24.29
C SER A 119 28.40 -18.17 25.49
N GLU A 120 29.49 -18.89 25.27
CA GLU A 120 30.32 -19.51 26.33
C GLU A 120 31.18 -18.48 27.11
N THR A 121 30.85 -17.18 27.01
CA THR A 121 31.60 -16.07 27.60
C THR A 121 30.74 -15.26 28.54
N ASP A 122 31.19 -15.09 29.77
CA ASP A 122 30.49 -14.29 30.78
C ASP A 122 30.91 -12.82 30.70
N ALA A 123 29.92 -11.93 30.62
CA ALA A 123 30.14 -10.49 30.64
C ALA A 123 30.45 -9.99 32.07
N THR A 124 31.46 -9.15 32.20
CA THR A 124 31.86 -8.50 33.47
C THR A 124 31.95 -6.98 33.29
N GLY A 125 31.85 -6.23 34.40
CA GLY A 125 31.92 -4.76 34.36
C GLY A 125 30.92 -4.13 33.39
N PRO A 126 31.33 -3.17 32.53
CA PRO A 126 30.44 -2.46 31.62
C PRO A 126 29.84 -3.33 30.50
N ALA A 127 30.48 -4.46 30.15
CA ALA A 127 29.98 -5.38 29.12
C ALA A 127 28.63 -6.01 29.48
N ARG A 128 28.31 -6.11 30.78
CA ARG A 128 26.99 -6.61 31.24
C ARG A 128 25.85 -5.75 30.73
N TRP A 129 26.02 -4.43 30.78
CA TRP A 129 25.01 -3.48 30.32
C TRP A 129 24.85 -3.54 28.80
N VAL A 130 25.93 -3.77 28.05
CA VAL A 130 25.86 -3.97 26.59
C VAL A 130 25.06 -5.22 26.25
N ASN A 131 25.31 -6.35 26.92
CA ASN A 131 24.54 -7.58 26.68
C ASN A 131 23.06 -7.43 27.07
N ILE A 132 22.76 -6.78 28.21
CA ILE A 132 21.37 -6.50 28.63
C ILE A 132 20.68 -5.58 27.62
N ALA A 133 21.35 -4.51 27.20
CA ALA A 133 20.81 -3.58 26.21
C ALA A 133 20.58 -4.26 24.85
N ALA A 134 21.49 -5.15 24.43
CA ALA A 134 21.30 -5.97 23.23
C ALA A 134 20.04 -6.83 23.36
N GLY A 135 19.90 -7.62 24.43
CA GLY A 135 18.70 -8.45 24.64
C GLY A 135 17.41 -7.63 24.67
N PHE A 136 17.40 -6.49 25.38
CA PHE A 136 16.24 -5.60 25.43
C PHE A 136 15.88 -5.01 24.06
N CYS A 137 16.87 -4.54 23.29
CA CYS A 137 16.66 -3.99 21.96
C CYS A 137 16.15 -5.05 20.99
N GLY A 138 16.72 -6.26 21.01
CA GLY A 138 16.30 -7.34 20.14
C GLY A 138 14.87 -7.80 20.42
N LEU A 139 14.51 -7.96 21.71
CA LEU A 139 13.14 -8.25 22.11
C LEU A 139 12.18 -7.13 21.66
N SER A 140 12.53 -5.86 21.91
CA SER A 140 11.69 -4.71 21.55
C SER A 140 11.44 -4.64 20.04
N VAL A 141 12.50 -4.79 19.24
CA VAL A 141 12.41 -4.75 17.77
C VAL A 141 11.61 -5.95 17.24
N MET A 142 11.77 -7.14 17.81
CA MET A 142 10.99 -8.31 17.43
C MET A 142 9.50 -8.13 17.77
N THR A 143 9.18 -7.62 18.96
CA THR A 143 7.80 -7.31 19.36
C THR A 143 7.18 -6.26 18.44
N MET A 144 7.92 -5.19 18.13
CA MET A 144 7.50 -4.17 17.16
C MET A 144 7.26 -4.79 15.78
N ALA A 145 8.13 -5.69 15.33
CA ALA A 145 7.99 -6.37 14.04
C ALA A 145 6.71 -7.20 13.94
N VAL A 146 6.42 -8.00 14.96
CA VAL A 146 5.17 -8.80 15.01
C VAL A 146 3.95 -7.89 15.05
N THR A 147 3.99 -6.83 15.88
CA THR A 147 2.89 -5.86 15.99
C THR A 147 2.62 -5.17 14.66
N TYR A 148 3.69 -4.77 13.98
CA TYR A 148 3.62 -4.14 12.67
C TYR A 148 3.04 -5.06 11.61
N LEU A 149 3.44 -6.34 11.60
CA LEU A 149 2.89 -7.33 10.69
C LEU A 149 1.36 -7.46 10.87
N LEU A 150 0.88 -7.50 12.11
CA LEU A 150 -0.57 -7.55 12.39
C LEU A 150 -1.30 -6.28 11.90
N GLN A 151 -0.69 -5.11 12.07
CA GLN A 151 -1.22 -3.84 11.58
C GLN A 151 -1.30 -3.79 10.04
N VAL A 152 -0.26 -4.31 9.36
CA VAL A 152 -0.22 -4.46 7.90
C VAL A 152 -1.35 -5.37 7.43
N GLN A 153 -1.52 -6.55 8.04
CA GLN A 153 -2.59 -7.48 7.68
C GLN A 153 -3.98 -6.86 7.89
N THR A 154 -4.18 -6.11 8.97
CA THR A 154 -5.43 -5.40 9.24
C THR A 154 -5.72 -4.35 8.17
N SER A 155 -4.70 -3.59 7.75
CA SER A 155 -4.85 -2.55 6.72
C SER A 155 -5.17 -3.14 5.35
N ILE A 156 -4.52 -4.25 4.99
CA ILE A 156 -4.83 -4.99 3.76
C ILE A 156 -6.26 -5.53 3.80
N GLY A 157 -6.68 -6.11 4.92
CA GLY A 157 -8.04 -6.63 5.09
C GLY A 157 -9.11 -5.55 4.92
N ARG A 158 -8.90 -4.33 5.46
CA ARG A 158 -9.82 -3.20 5.26
C ARG A 158 -9.91 -2.77 3.79
N ARG A 159 -8.75 -2.65 3.13
CA ARG A 159 -8.69 -2.32 1.70
C ARG A 159 -9.42 -3.38 0.87
N ASP A 160 -9.09 -4.64 1.05
CA ASP A 160 -9.60 -5.74 0.23
C ASP A 160 -11.09 -6.02 0.50
N SER A 161 -11.57 -5.82 1.73
CA SER A 161 -13.02 -5.86 2.02
C SER A 161 -13.81 -4.81 1.23
N GLY A 162 -13.25 -3.61 1.06
CA GLY A 162 -13.87 -2.57 0.23
C GLY A 162 -13.85 -2.93 -1.26
N ILE A 163 -12.74 -3.49 -1.74
CA ILE A 163 -12.64 -4.02 -3.12
C ILE A 163 -13.74 -5.03 -3.39
N LEU A 164 -13.85 -6.06 -2.54
CA LEU A 164 -14.80 -7.16 -2.73
C LEU A 164 -16.26 -6.68 -2.73
N LYS A 165 -16.60 -5.72 -1.85
CA LYS A 165 -17.95 -5.14 -1.80
C LYS A 165 -18.34 -4.46 -3.11
N ILE A 166 -17.41 -3.74 -3.74
CA ILE A 166 -17.66 -3.06 -5.01
C ILE A 166 -17.69 -4.07 -6.16
N THR A 167 -16.70 -4.96 -6.26
CA THR A 167 -16.60 -5.93 -7.37
C THR A 167 -17.77 -6.91 -7.41
N THR A 168 -18.37 -7.24 -6.26
CA THR A 168 -19.60 -8.07 -6.21
C THR A 168 -20.75 -7.47 -7.03
N ALA A 169 -20.87 -6.14 -7.07
CA ALA A 169 -21.92 -5.45 -7.82
C ALA A 169 -21.45 -4.96 -9.21
N SER A 170 -20.16 -4.67 -9.37
CA SER A 170 -19.60 -4.07 -10.59
C SER A 170 -18.91 -5.05 -11.55
N GLY A 171 -18.74 -6.31 -11.15
CA GLY A 171 -17.94 -7.31 -11.88
C GLY A 171 -16.44 -7.24 -11.58
N ASP A 172 -15.67 -8.17 -12.18
CA ASP A 172 -14.20 -8.21 -12.17
C ASP A 172 -13.68 -8.41 -13.61
N PRO A 173 -13.11 -7.37 -14.26
CA PRO A 173 -12.79 -6.04 -13.70
C PRO A 173 -14.04 -5.18 -13.42
N PRO A 174 -13.98 -4.26 -12.44
CA PRO A 174 -15.11 -3.46 -12.00
C PRO A 174 -15.50 -2.38 -13.01
N SER A 175 -16.80 -2.25 -13.30
CA SER A 175 -17.38 -1.17 -14.12
C SER A 175 -18.47 -0.42 -13.37
N ALA A 176 -18.42 0.92 -13.42
CA ALA A 176 -19.44 1.79 -12.82
C ALA A 176 -20.83 1.58 -13.42
N VAL A 177 -20.91 1.39 -14.75
CA VAL A 177 -22.17 1.15 -15.45
C VAL A 177 -22.78 -0.18 -15.03
N ALA A 178 -21.97 -1.24 -14.91
CA ALA A 178 -22.43 -2.54 -14.43
C ALA A 178 -23.01 -2.44 -13.02
N LEU A 179 -22.38 -1.65 -12.14
CA LEU A 179 -22.86 -1.41 -10.78
C LEU A 179 -24.23 -0.71 -10.81
N LEU A 180 -24.38 0.37 -11.57
CA LEU A 180 -25.66 1.08 -11.71
C LEU A 180 -26.76 0.14 -12.23
N GLU A 181 -26.50 -0.57 -13.32
CA GLU A 181 -27.47 -1.52 -13.90
C GLU A 181 -27.84 -2.63 -12.91
N ARG A 182 -26.86 -3.15 -12.15
CA ARG A 182 -27.10 -4.17 -11.14
C ARG A 182 -28.02 -3.67 -10.03
N TYR A 183 -27.74 -2.51 -9.45
CA TYR A 183 -28.59 -1.92 -8.40
C TYR A 183 -29.99 -1.58 -8.91
N ALA A 184 -30.12 -1.12 -10.16
CA ALA A 184 -31.41 -0.91 -10.79
C ALA A 184 -32.20 -2.22 -10.97
N SER A 185 -31.55 -3.26 -11.49
CA SER A 185 -32.19 -4.57 -11.72
C SER A 185 -32.67 -5.26 -10.44
N LEU A 186 -32.02 -4.99 -9.30
CA LEU A 186 -32.40 -5.49 -7.98
C LEU A 186 -33.47 -4.63 -7.29
N GLY A 187 -33.87 -3.49 -7.87
CA GLY A 187 -34.77 -2.55 -7.21
C GLY A 187 -34.15 -1.82 -6.00
N CYS A 188 -32.82 -1.83 -5.86
CA CYS A 188 -32.11 -1.30 -4.69
C CYS A 188 -31.47 0.07 -4.96
N LYS A 189 -32.05 0.91 -5.83
CA LYS A 189 -31.43 2.19 -6.24
C LYS A 189 -31.11 3.12 -5.07
N ASP A 190 -31.95 3.11 -4.03
CA ASP A 190 -31.75 3.94 -2.83
C ASP A 190 -30.49 3.54 -2.02
N GLU A 191 -29.99 2.32 -2.16
CA GLU A 191 -28.76 1.85 -1.48
C GLU A 191 -27.48 2.48 -2.06
N LEU A 192 -27.54 3.08 -3.26
CA LEU A 192 -26.38 3.77 -3.85
C LEU A 192 -25.89 4.92 -2.98
N GLU A 193 -26.77 5.55 -2.22
CA GLU A 193 -26.40 6.55 -1.22
C GLU A 193 -25.35 5.98 -0.26
N GLN A 194 -25.59 4.76 0.24
CA GLN A 194 -24.69 4.09 1.16
C GLN A 194 -23.41 3.63 0.46
N VAL A 195 -23.47 3.22 -0.81
CA VAL A 195 -22.29 2.90 -1.62
C VAL A 195 -21.37 4.11 -1.75
N LEU A 196 -21.92 5.30 -2.00
CA LEU A 196 -21.13 6.54 -2.11
C LEU A 196 -20.45 6.92 -0.80
N VAL A 197 -21.17 6.82 0.32
CA VAL A 197 -20.61 7.11 1.66
C VAL A 197 -19.52 6.12 2.02
N LYS A 198 -19.80 4.81 1.92
CA LYS A 198 -18.82 3.76 2.25
C LYS A 198 -17.64 3.77 1.29
N GLY A 199 -17.85 4.11 0.02
CA GLY A 199 -16.78 4.30 -0.96
C GLY A 199 -15.85 5.43 -0.56
N ARG A 200 -16.39 6.55 -0.04
CA ARG A 200 -15.58 7.69 0.42
C ARG A 200 -14.77 7.31 1.65
N ASP A 201 -15.39 6.64 2.61
CA ASP A 201 -14.73 6.16 3.81
C ASP A 201 -13.60 5.17 3.46
N TRP A 202 -13.84 4.28 2.49
CA TRP A 202 -12.81 3.39 1.96
C TRP A 202 -11.66 4.16 1.30
N CYS A 203 -11.93 5.18 0.48
CA CYS A 203 -10.88 6.02 -0.10
C CYS A 203 -10.00 6.67 0.97
N ALA A 204 -10.61 7.22 2.03
CA ALA A 204 -9.89 7.85 3.14
C ALA A 204 -9.03 6.83 3.92
N GLU A 205 -9.56 5.64 4.20
CA GLU A 205 -8.82 4.55 4.86
C GLU A 205 -7.62 4.07 4.04
N VAL A 206 -7.80 3.91 2.72
CA VAL A 206 -6.73 3.52 1.80
C VAL A 206 -5.68 4.62 1.73
N LEU A 207 -6.08 5.89 1.62
CA LEU A 207 -5.15 7.02 1.59
C LEU A 207 -4.31 7.07 2.86
N GLN A 208 -4.95 7.04 4.02
CA GLN A 208 -4.27 7.13 5.31
C GLN A 208 -3.28 5.98 5.50
N SER A 209 -3.71 4.74 5.23
CA SER A 209 -2.86 3.55 5.39
C SER A 209 -1.67 3.55 4.42
N HIS A 210 -1.89 3.88 3.14
CA HIS A 210 -0.85 3.81 2.11
C HIS A 210 0.10 5.02 2.17
N ALA A 211 -0.35 6.19 2.64
CA ALA A 211 0.52 7.32 2.93
C ALA A 211 1.42 7.05 4.15
N ALA A 212 0.88 6.43 5.21
CA ALA A 212 1.66 6.05 6.38
C ALA A 212 2.64 4.90 6.08
N HIS A 213 2.23 3.95 5.23
CA HIS A 213 2.99 2.75 4.92
C HIS A 213 3.04 2.52 3.39
N PRO A 214 3.90 3.25 2.65
CA PRO A 214 3.94 3.23 1.18
C PRO A 214 4.13 1.86 0.53
N PHE A 215 4.77 0.90 1.21
CA PHE A 215 4.95 -0.44 0.67
C PHE A 215 3.62 -1.24 0.59
N LEU A 216 2.56 -0.81 1.29
CA LEU A 216 1.21 -1.38 1.18
C LEU A 216 0.66 -1.30 -0.25
N ILE A 217 1.07 -0.28 -1.02
CA ILE A 217 0.73 -0.10 -2.44
C ILE A 217 1.04 -1.37 -3.26
N TYR A 218 2.11 -2.09 -2.90
CA TYR A 218 2.60 -3.25 -3.63
C TYR A 218 2.02 -4.58 -3.16
N PHE A 219 1.21 -4.60 -2.10
CA PHE A 219 0.44 -5.79 -1.73
C PHE A 219 -0.72 -5.97 -2.72
N ARG A 220 -0.69 -7.04 -3.53
CA ARG A 220 -1.80 -7.36 -4.43
C ARG A 220 -2.98 -7.94 -3.66
N SER A 221 -4.19 -7.57 -4.09
CA SER A 221 -5.39 -8.31 -3.69
C SER A 221 -5.41 -9.63 -4.45
N LEU A 222 -5.56 -10.74 -3.74
CA LEU A 222 -5.59 -12.09 -4.34
C LEU A 222 -6.98 -12.44 -4.89
N GLU A 223 -8.01 -11.75 -4.44
CA GLU A 223 -9.41 -12.06 -4.76
C GLU A 223 -9.93 -11.40 -6.04
N THR A 224 -9.18 -10.44 -6.61
CA THR A 224 -9.61 -9.71 -7.81
C THR A 224 -8.49 -9.59 -8.83
N VAL A 225 -8.84 -9.74 -10.11
CA VAL A 225 -7.90 -9.63 -11.23
C VAL A 225 -7.41 -8.19 -11.37
N ALA A 226 -8.32 -7.22 -11.18
CA ALA A 226 -8.04 -5.80 -11.41
C ALA A 226 -7.41 -5.08 -10.20
N GLY A 227 -7.70 -5.52 -8.98
CA GLY A 227 -7.15 -4.93 -7.76
C GLY A 227 -7.70 -3.54 -7.43
N TRP A 228 -7.09 -2.91 -6.40
CA TRP A 228 -7.61 -1.67 -5.81
C TRP A 228 -7.63 -0.44 -6.74
N PRO A 229 -6.69 -0.23 -7.70
CA PRO A 229 -6.74 0.94 -8.58
C PRO A 229 -7.95 0.89 -9.52
N ALA A 230 -8.29 -0.30 -10.02
CA ALA A 230 -9.46 -0.48 -10.86
C ALA A 230 -10.76 -0.27 -10.07
N THR A 231 -10.84 -0.76 -8.84
CA THR A 231 -11.97 -0.45 -7.95
C THR A 231 -12.11 1.05 -7.72
N LEU A 232 -11.01 1.76 -7.48
CA LEU A 232 -10.99 3.20 -7.32
C LEU A 232 -11.49 3.91 -8.59
N ALA A 233 -11.03 3.49 -9.77
CA ALA A 233 -11.52 4.03 -11.04
C ALA A 233 -13.03 3.83 -11.19
N ALA A 234 -13.55 2.64 -10.92
CA ALA A 234 -14.99 2.37 -10.99
C ALA A 234 -15.81 3.21 -10.01
N LEU A 235 -15.31 3.46 -8.79
CA LEU A 235 -15.96 4.36 -7.82
C LEU A 235 -15.96 5.82 -8.29
N LEU A 236 -14.86 6.29 -8.88
CA LEU A 236 -14.75 7.65 -9.42
C LEU A 236 -15.61 7.84 -10.67
N ASP A 237 -15.65 6.84 -11.55
CA ASP A 237 -16.54 6.79 -12.71
C ASP A 237 -18.01 6.83 -12.25
N LEU A 238 -18.39 6.03 -11.23
CA LEU A 238 -19.73 6.05 -10.63
C LEU A 238 -20.11 7.45 -10.13
N ALA A 239 -19.22 8.08 -9.35
CA ALA A 239 -19.44 9.44 -8.84
C ALA A 239 -19.57 10.45 -9.98
N ALA A 240 -18.70 10.38 -10.99
CA ALA A 240 -18.73 11.30 -12.13
C ALA A 240 -19.99 11.14 -12.98
N ILE A 241 -20.48 9.91 -13.17
CA ILE A 241 -21.75 9.64 -13.87
C ILE A 241 -22.93 10.25 -13.11
N ILE A 242 -23.00 10.04 -11.79
CA ILE A 242 -24.07 10.60 -10.95
C ILE A 242 -24.04 12.14 -10.96
N GLU A 243 -22.85 12.74 -10.91
CA GLU A 243 -22.69 14.20 -11.06
C GLU A 243 -23.15 14.70 -12.44
N ALA A 244 -22.85 13.95 -13.51
CA ALA A 244 -23.21 14.32 -14.87
C ALA A 244 -24.72 14.19 -15.16
N ILE A 245 -25.40 13.23 -14.51
CA ILE A 245 -26.86 13.05 -14.61
C ILE A 245 -27.61 14.01 -13.67
N ASP A 246 -26.93 14.60 -12.69
CA ASP A 246 -27.49 15.57 -11.74
C ASP A 246 -28.63 14.96 -10.90
N GLU A 247 -28.48 13.72 -10.45
CA GLU A 247 -29.43 13.03 -9.56
C GLU A 247 -29.45 13.70 -8.17
N PRO A 248 -30.52 14.42 -7.78
CA PRO A 248 -30.51 15.29 -6.59
C PRO A 248 -30.21 14.57 -5.28
N LYS A 249 -30.65 13.32 -5.12
CA LYS A 249 -30.43 12.56 -3.87
C LYS A 249 -28.97 12.14 -3.69
N LEU A 250 -28.27 11.88 -4.79
CA LEU A 250 -26.94 11.28 -4.80
C LEU A 250 -25.82 12.29 -5.05
N ARG A 251 -26.11 13.40 -5.76
CA ARG A 251 -25.13 14.37 -6.25
C ARG A 251 -24.15 14.86 -5.18
N GLY A 252 -24.65 15.29 -4.02
CA GLY A 252 -23.77 15.80 -2.95
C GLY A 252 -22.76 14.76 -2.47
N LYS A 253 -23.18 13.50 -2.34
CA LYS A 253 -22.32 12.39 -1.88
C LYS A 253 -21.36 11.94 -2.97
N ALA A 254 -21.79 11.98 -4.23
CA ALA A 254 -20.94 11.71 -5.39
C ALA A 254 -19.80 12.73 -5.49
N ILE A 255 -20.07 14.03 -5.32
CA ILE A 255 -19.04 15.07 -5.31
C ILE A 255 -17.99 14.78 -4.23
N LEU A 256 -18.42 14.48 -3.00
CA LEU A 256 -17.50 14.20 -1.88
C LEU A 256 -16.67 12.92 -2.12
N LEU A 257 -17.28 11.85 -2.65
CA LEU A 257 -16.56 10.64 -3.04
C LEU A 257 -15.51 10.94 -4.12
N ARG A 258 -15.90 11.67 -5.16
CA ARG A 258 -15.00 12.00 -6.27
C ARG A 258 -13.81 12.82 -5.78
N GLU A 259 -14.03 13.82 -4.94
CA GLU A 259 -12.97 14.66 -4.40
C GLU A 259 -11.99 13.86 -3.55
N GLU A 260 -12.49 13.03 -2.63
CA GLU A 260 -11.64 12.17 -1.78
C GLU A 260 -10.89 11.13 -2.61
N GLY A 261 -11.55 10.47 -3.55
CA GLY A 261 -10.92 9.46 -4.41
C GLY A 261 -9.90 10.06 -5.39
N THR A 262 -10.15 11.26 -5.91
CA THR A 262 -9.17 11.99 -6.74
C THR A 262 -7.96 12.37 -5.88
N HIS A 263 -8.18 12.87 -4.66
CA HIS A 263 -7.12 13.20 -3.72
C HIS A 263 -6.26 11.97 -3.38
N LEU A 264 -6.90 10.82 -3.12
CA LEU A 264 -6.21 9.52 -2.95
C LEU A 264 -5.30 9.21 -4.15
N ALA A 265 -5.84 9.25 -5.37
CA ALA A 265 -5.08 8.94 -6.57
C ALA A 265 -3.88 9.88 -6.76
N ASP A 266 -4.08 11.19 -6.56
CA ASP A 266 -3.05 12.21 -6.72
C ASP A 266 -1.94 12.08 -5.68
N GLN A 267 -2.28 11.85 -4.41
CA GLN A 267 -1.27 11.67 -3.34
C GLN A 267 -0.40 10.45 -3.59
N LEU A 268 -1.01 9.31 -3.95
CA LEU A 268 -0.24 8.09 -4.22
C LEU A 268 0.60 8.21 -5.49
N SER A 269 0.11 8.89 -6.52
CA SER A 269 0.90 9.12 -7.75
C SER A 269 2.08 10.06 -7.50
N LYS A 270 1.91 11.10 -6.67
CA LYS A 270 3.01 11.99 -6.22
C LYS A 270 4.04 11.22 -5.39
N LEU A 271 3.58 10.40 -4.45
CA LEU A 271 4.43 9.56 -3.60
C LEU A 271 5.29 8.60 -4.44
N LEU A 272 4.71 8.02 -5.48
CA LEU A 272 5.38 7.09 -6.40
C LEU A 272 6.16 7.79 -7.53
N ARG A 273 6.00 9.11 -7.69
CA ARG A 273 6.58 9.91 -8.79
C ARG A 273 6.24 9.34 -10.17
N LEU A 274 4.96 9.03 -10.38
CA LEU A 274 4.49 8.47 -11.65
C LEU A 274 4.46 9.53 -12.74
N ASP A 275 4.76 9.09 -13.95
CA ASP A 275 4.51 9.86 -15.17
C ASP A 275 3.04 9.70 -15.56
N ILE A 276 2.37 10.81 -15.82
CA ILE A 276 0.92 10.85 -16.03
C ILE A 276 0.65 11.31 -17.46
N ASP A 277 0.19 10.37 -18.27
CA ASP A 277 -0.30 10.66 -19.62
C ASP A 277 -1.74 11.16 -19.56
N HIS A 278 -2.06 12.20 -20.31
CA HIS A 278 -3.42 12.76 -20.39
C HIS A 278 -4.05 12.42 -21.75
N PRO A 279 -4.60 11.20 -21.93
CA PRO A 279 -5.29 10.85 -23.15
C PRO A 279 -6.59 11.65 -23.32
N GLU A 280 -6.97 11.91 -24.57
CA GLU A 280 -8.27 12.51 -24.85
C GLU A 280 -9.41 11.54 -24.50
N PRO A 281 -10.48 12.01 -23.84
CA PRO A 281 -11.61 11.16 -23.50
C PRO A 281 -12.39 10.74 -24.75
N ASP A 282 -12.66 9.44 -24.87
CA ASP A 282 -13.51 8.89 -25.92
C ASP A 282 -14.97 9.32 -25.70
N ARG A 283 -15.39 10.34 -26.46
CA ARG A 283 -16.73 10.94 -26.33
C ARG A 283 -17.84 9.96 -26.69
N GLU A 284 -17.60 9.02 -27.60
CA GLU A 284 -18.60 8.03 -28.01
C GLU A 284 -18.88 7.06 -26.85
N VAL A 285 -17.83 6.57 -26.20
CA VAL A 285 -17.96 5.69 -25.02
C VAL A 285 -18.63 6.43 -23.86
N LEU A 286 -18.26 7.69 -23.61
CA LEU A 286 -18.88 8.49 -22.54
C LEU A 286 -20.37 8.74 -22.79
N GLN A 287 -20.76 8.92 -24.04
CA GLN A 287 -22.18 9.03 -24.40
C GLN A 287 -22.92 7.72 -24.12
N GLN A 288 -22.36 6.57 -24.50
CA GLN A 288 -22.94 5.26 -24.23
C GLN A 288 -23.10 5.01 -22.71
N VAL A 289 -22.13 5.43 -21.90
CA VAL A 289 -22.19 5.34 -20.44
C VAL A 289 -23.41 6.11 -19.88
N LEU A 290 -23.61 7.35 -20.32
CA LEU A 290 -24.74 8.18 -19.90
C LEU A 290 -26.08 7.60 -20.36
N GLU A 291 -26.16 7.07 -21.58
CA GLU A 291 -27.35 6.42 -22.11
C GLU A 291 -27.73 5.16 -21.30
N ARG A 292 -26.74 4.33 -20.94
CA ARG A 292 -26.98 3.12 -20.12
C ARG A 292 -27.45 3.46 -18.71
N ALA A 293 -26.82 4.45 -18.08
CA ALA A 293 -27.25 4.94 -16.77
C ALA A 293 -28.68 5.52 -16.81
N ALA A 294 -29.05 6.21 -17.90
CA ALA A 294 -30.40 6.69 -18.10
C ALA A 294 -31.43 5.56 -18.28
N ARG A 295 -31.08 4.52 -19.06
CA ARG A 295 -31.92 3.32 -19.22
C ARG A 295 -32.12 2.56 -17.92
N ALA A 296 -31.13 2.54 -17.02
CA ALA A 296 -31.25 1.99 -15.67
C ALA A 296 -32.15 2.85 -14.73
N GLY A 297 -32.60 4.02 -15.20
CA GLY A 297 -33.56 4.87 -14.52
C GLY A 297 -32.97 5.68 -13.38
N TYR A 298 -31.74 6.18 -13.55
CA TYR A 298 -31.08 7.14 -12.65
C TYR A 298 -31.24 8.60 -13.07
N GLY A 299 -32.12 8.87 -14.03
CA GLY A 299 -32.38 10.20 -14.57
C GLY A 299 -31.88 10.36 -16.00
N THR A 300 -32.28 11.46 -16.64
CA THR A 300 -31.80 11.83 -17.97
C THR A 300 -30.61 12.79 -17.84
N PRO A 301 -29.52 12.60 -18.60
CA PRO A 301 -28.42 13.55 -18.62
C PRO A 301 -28.95 14.91 -19.10
N LYS A 302 -28.98 15.90 -18.21
CA LYS A 302 -29.29 17.28 -18.63
C LYS A 302 -28.11 17.80 -19.44
N PRO A 303 -28.29 18.50 -20.57
CA PRO A 303 -27.20 19.24 -21.18
C PRO A 303 -26.62 20.21 -20.14
N PRO A 304 -25.28 20.26 -19.91
CA PRO A 304 -24.18 19.69 -20.69
C PRO A 304 -23.53 18.42 -20.07
N GLY A 305 -24.32 17.39 -19.72
CA GLY A 305 -23.86 16.20 -18.99
C GLY A 305 -22.67 15.44 -19.61
N LEU A 306 -22.60 15.34 -20.93
CA LEU A 306 -21.46 14.72 -21.63
C LEU A 306 -20.15 15.50 -21.41
N GLU A 307 -20.19 16.82 -21.58
CA GLU A 307 -19.03 17.69 -21.36
C GLU A 307 -18.62 17.69 -19.89
N ARG A 308 -19.61 17.64 -18.99
CA ARG A 308 -19.36 17.52 -17.55
C ARG A 308 -18.65 16.21 -17.23
N LEU A 309 -19.13 15.07 -17.74
CA LEU A 309 -18.51 13.77 -17.52
C LEU A 309 -17.07 13.74 -18.07
N ALA A 310 -16.86 14.23 -19.30
CA ALA A 310 -15.54 14.32 -19.90
C ALA A 310 -14.57 15.19 -19.08
N SER A 311 -15.04 16.36 -18.62
CA SER A 311 -14.26 17.27 -17.76
C SER A 311 -13.90 16.64 -16.42
N LEU A 312 -14.86 15.99 -15.76
CA LEU A 312 -14.62 15.32 -14.48
C LEU A 312 -13.62 14.17 -14.64
N ARG A 313 -13.80 13.33 -15.66
CA ARG A 313 -12.95 12.16 -15.90
C ARG A 313 -11.53 12.54 -16.28
N GLY A 314 -11.34 13.63 -17.03
CA GLY A 314 -10.03 14.17 -17.34
C GLY A 314 -9.19 14.58 -16.12
N ARG A 315 -9.82 14.79 -14.95
CA ARG A 315 -9.12 15.15 -13.71
C ARG A 315 -8.54 13.96 -12.95
N TYR A 316 -9.13 12.77 -13.04
CA TYR A 316 -8.73 11.61 -12.22
C TYR A 316 -8.29 10.38 -13.03
N SER A 317 -8.86 10.15 -14.23
CA SER A 317 -8.55 8.95 -15.03
C SER A 317 -7.07 8.81 -15.34
N PRO A 318 -6.36 9.87 -15.78
CA PRO A 318 -4.92 9.82 -16.02
C PRO A 318 -4.12 9.28 -14.83
N THR A 319 -4.41 9.81 -13.64
CA THR A 319 -3.74 9.46 -12.39
C THR A 319 -4.01 8.00 -11.98
N VAL A 320 -5.26 7.55 -12.08
CA VAL A 320 -5.65 6.17 -11.71
C VAL A 320 -5.14 5.14 -12.73
N GLU A 321 -5.08 5.50 -14.01
CA GLU A 321 -4.49 4.67 -15.06
C GLU A 321 -2.97 4.53 -14.87
N ALA A 322 -2.28 5.62 -14.49
CA ALA A 322 -0.86 5.56 -14.14
C ALA A 322 -0.61 4.60 -12.96
N LEU A 323 -1.44 4.64 -11.92
CA LEU A 323 -1.39 3.69 -10.79
C LEU A 323 -1.59 2.24 -11.25
N SER A 324 -2.61 1.98 -12.08
CA SER A 324 -2.89 0.66 -12.63
C SER A 324 -1.70 0.13 -13.43
N ARG A 325 -1.11 0.98 -14.28
CA ARG A 325 0.05 0.65 -15.11
C ARG A 325 1.30 0.38 -14.29
N HIS A 326 1.55 1.17 -13.25
CA HIS A 326 2.68 0.97 -12.32
C HIS A 326 2.60 -0.39 -11.62
N LEU A 327 1.41 -0.80 -11.22
CA LEU A 327 1.18 -2.10 -10.58
C LEU A 327 1.07 -3.27 -11.57
N GLY A 328 0.91 -2.97 -12.87
CA GLY A 328 0.61 -3.94 -13.92
C GLY A 328 -0.75 -4.60 -13.75
N SER A 329 -1.71 -3.87 -13.19
CA SER A 329 -3.11 -4.26 -13.10
C SER A 329 -3.86 -3.81 -14.37
N PRO A 330 -4.87 -4.58 -14.84
CA PRO A 330 -5.74 -4.10 -15.90
C PRO A 330 -6.54 -2.87 -15.43
N PRO A 331 -6.75 -1.86 -16.29
CA PRO A 331 -7.57 -0.71 -15.96
C PRO A 331 -9.04 -1.11 -15.80
N ALA A 332 -9.82 -0.31 -15.05
CA ALA A 332 -11.26 -0.48 -14.97
C ALA A 332 -11.91 -0.12 -16.31
N PRO A 333 -12.75 -0.99 -16.89
CA PRO A 333 -13.47 -0.66 -18.11
C PRO A 333 -14.67 0.25 -17.80
N LEU A 334 -14.86 1.28 -18.63
CA LEU A 334 -16.00 2.19 -18.53
C LEU A 334 -17.33 1.46 -18.73
N LEU A 335 -17.39 0.61 -19.75
CA LEU A 335 -18.52 -0.25 -20.06
C LEU A 335 -18.20 -1.68 -19.59
N PRO A 336 -19.18 -2.44 -19.08
CA PRO A 336 -18.95 -3.84 -18.78
C PRO A 336 -18.49 -4.61 -20.01
N ASN A 337 -17.62 -5.60 -19.80
CA ASN A 337 -17.36 -6.59 -20.85
C ASN A 337 -18.64 -7.40 -21.05
N ASP A 338 -19.31 -7.24 -22.20
CA ASP A 338 -20.56 -7.94 -22.57
C ASP A 338 -20.42 -9.48 -22.66
N ARG A 339 -19.31 -10.06 -22.19
CA ARG A 339 -19.11 -11.51 -22.10
C ARG A 339 -19.86 -12.18 -20.94
N GLY A 340 -20.58 -11.43 -20.11
CA GLY A 340 -21.27 -11.94 -18.91
C GLY A 340 -22.78 -12.13 -19.01
N LEU A 341 -23.45 -11.59 -20.04
CA LEU A 341 -24.87 -11.82 -20.29
C LEU A 341 -25.05 -12.14 -21.77
N SER A 342 -25.51 -13.36 -22.08
CA SER A 342 -25.87 -13.70 -23.45
C SER A 342 -26.94 -12.71 -23.93
N ARG A 343 -26.96 -12.39 -25.24
CA ARG A 343 -28.00 -11.52 -25.84
C ARG A 343 -29.43 -11.95 -25.47
N GLU A 344 -29.63 -13.23 -25.14
CA GLU A 344 -30.88 -13.81 -24.65
C GLU A 344 -31.24 -13.37 -23.22
N GLN A 345 -30.26 -13.16 -22.34
CA GLN A 345 -30.48 -12.68 -20.96
C GLN A 345 -30.77 -11.18 -20.91
N LEU A 346 -30.19 -10.40 -21.83
CA LEU A 346 -30.51 -8.97 -21.99
C LEU A 346 -31.92 -8.74 -22.56
N ALA A 347 -32.45 -9.70 -23.34
CA ALA A 347 -33.80 -9.65 -23.89
C ALA A 347 -34.91 -10.07 -22.90
N GLN A 348 -34.53 -10.53 -21.70
CA GLN A 348 -35.45 -10.98 -20.65
C GLN A 348 -35.49 -10.04 -19.42
N LEU A 349 -34.81 -8.90 -19.47
CA LEU A 349 -34.99 -7.85 -18.47
C LEU A 349 -36.34 -7.16 -18.71
N PRO A 350 -37.18 -6.99 -17.67
CA PRO A 350 -38.52 -6.41 -17.78
C PRO A 350 -38.51 -4.94 -18.21
#